data_AF-A0A8J7W072-F1
#
_entry.id   AF-A0A8J7W072-F1
#
_cell.length_a   1.000
_cell.length_b   1.000
_cell.length_c   1.000
_cell.angle_alpha   90.00
_cell.angle_beta   90.00
_cell.angle_gamma   90.00
#
_symmetry.space_group_name_H-M   'P 1'
#
loop_
_entity.id
_entity.type
_entity.pdbx_description
1 polymer ?
#
loop_
_entity_poly.entity_id
_entity_poly.type
_entity_poly.pdbx_seq_one_letter_code
_entity_poly.pdbx_strand_id
1 'polypeptide(L)'
;MQGYQNKILRVDLNNKEIITEPLNTRWAEKYIGGKGLAIKYLYEELKAGIDPLSAENKMILMTGPFTGTPVPCSGKLSIASKSPATGTILDCSIGGHAANRIKYAGYDAIVLEGKLDQPGYLLIQNHKVEFKNAIELWGKGSHETESILINKYGKQASILSIGPAGENLLGTACINSDYYRQAGRGGIGAVMGSKNLKAIVIIGTGSVKVHDIVNTTKRIHEILREDTLTDSNLWTFSDGTACFVEACNDGGILPVKNFSDATLENWSLYSSENMKANRSGKKGCGSCGLGCGNFTKINGTACEGPEYETIAVAGPNCGITDIHTILKFNQICDDLGIDTISTGDTIAYAMEMTEKGLHDFGIRFGEGDKLIEYLEMIATKRDVGAELCLGVKKLAEKYGGKDFAMHVKGLEYPQYEPRGSWATALAYAVSDRGACHMRAYPPAEEVYSASVPPYTSEGKGQLVYELAKYSAVKFSLILCDFWALSMDRMAELLTIVTGKQFSEEDMDDVAERVLHIARAFNQREGFDRKDDTVPKRIINEALKSGAAAGQRIPEADFTKMLDEYYEALGWNMDGTVPICLLAEL
;
A
#
# COMPACT_ATOMS: atom_id res chain seq x y z
N MET A 1 12.91 -5.46 24.61
CA MET A 1 13.11 -3.99 24.72
C MET A 1 11.77 -3.33 25.06
N GLN A 2 11.76 -2.11 25.62
CA GLN A 2 10.51 -1.34 25.77
C GLN A 2 9.94 -0.98 24.39
N GLY A 3 8.66 -0.64 24.31
CA GLY A 3 7.93 -0.50 23.05
C GLY A 3 7.48 -1.83 22.44
N TYR A 4 8.15 -2.95 22.76
CA TYR A 4 7.79 -4.30 22.29
C TYR A 4 7.04 -5.10 23.36
N GLN A 5 6.14 -5.98 22.94
CA GLN A 5 5.53 -6.99 23.83
C GLN A 5 6.41 -8.25 23.97
N ASN A 6 7.42 -8.39 23.10
CA ASN A 6 8.37 -9.48 22.96
C ASN A 6 7.71 -10.84 22.69
N LYS A 7 6.56 -10.83 21.99
CA LYS A 7 5.77 -12.04 21.71
C LYS A 7 5.23 -12.04 20.28
N ILE A 8 5.29 -13.19 19.64
CA ILE A 8 4.63 -13.48 18.36
C ILE A 8 3.54 -14.51 18.60
N LEU A 9 2.35 -14.26 18.06
CA LEU A 9 1.28 -15.23 17.98
C LEU A 9 1.40 -16.01 16.66
N ARG A 10 1.71 -17.30 16.72
CA ARG A 10 1.67 -18.21 15.56
C ARG A 10 0.37 -18.98 15.55
N VAL A 11 -0.26 -19.02 14.38
CA VAL A 11 -1.51 -19.73 14.16
C VAL A 11 -1.37 -20.60 12.93
N ASP A 12 -1.37 -21.92 13.15
CA ASP A 12 -1.49 -22.91 12.09
C ASP A 12 -2.98 -23.21 11.88
N LEU A 13 -3.49 -22.79 10.73
CA LEU A 13 -4.89 -22.97 10.36
C LEU A 13 -5.23 -24.42 9.99
N ASN A 14 -4.25 -25.22 9.52
CA ASN A 14 -4.48 -26.63 9.17
C ASN A 14 -4.75 -27.43 10.44
N ASN A 15 -3.85 -27.30 11.43
CA ASN A 15 -3.90 -28.08 12.67
C ASN A 15 -4.72 -27.38 13.77
N LYS A 16 -5.19 -26.15 13.51
CA LYS A 16 -5.84 -25.26 14.50
C LYS A 16 -4.97 -25.09 15.75
N GLU A 17 -3.67 -25.01 15.54
CA GLU A 17 -2.69 -24.85 16.61
C GLU A 17 -2.40 -23.37 16.83
N ILE A 18 -2.30 -22.98 18.10
CA ILE A 18 -2.04 -21.61 18.53
C ILE A 18 -0.86 -21.65 19.50
N ILE A 19 0.27 -21.09 19.05
CA ILE A 19 1.49 -21.00 19.85
C ILE A 19 1.85 -19.54 20.04
N THR A 20 2.35 -19.21 21.23
CA THR A 20 3.05 -17.94 21.44
C THR A 20 4.53 -18.23 21.59
N GLU A 21 5.36 -17.52 20.82
CA GLU A 21 6.81 -17.61 20.93
C GLU A 21 7.44 -16.25 21.26
N PRO A 22 8.67 -16.23 21.82
CA PRO A 22 9.41 -14.99 22.00
C PRO A 22 9.71 -14.33 20.66
N LEU A 23 9.57 -13.00 20.61
CA LEU A 23 10.08 -12.21 19.49
C LEU A 23 11.60 -12.41 19.35
N ASN A 24 12.09 -12.68 18.15
CA ASN A 24 13.53 -12.69 17.89
C ASN A 24 14.11 -11.27 18.04
N THR A 25 14.73 -11.00 19.19
CA THR A 25 15.23 -9.66 19.53
C THR A 25 16.38 -9.23 18.64
N ARG A 26 17.21 -10.16 18.15
CA ARG A 26 18.31 -9.84 17.21
C ARG A 26 17.76 -9.32 15.89
N TRP A 27 16.68 -9.92 15.38
CA TRP A 27 16.02 -9.43 14.17
C TRP A 27 15.28 -8.12 14.45
N ALA A 28 14.59 -7.99 15.57
CA ALA A 28 13.93 -6.74 15.95
C ALA A 28 14.92 -5.57 16.12
N GLU A 29 16.15 -5.79 16.59
CA GLU A 29 17.17 -4.74 16.64
C GLU A 29 17.67 -4.32 15.25
N LYS A 30 17.80 -5.27 14.32
CA LYS A 30 18.27 -5.01 12.95
C LYS A 30 17.21 -4.46 11.99
N TYR A 31 15.95 -4.81 12.20
CA TYR A 31 14.85 -4.54 11.27
C TYR A 31 13.69 -3.78 11.91
N ILE A 32 13.77 -3.50 13.20
CA ILE A 32 12.81 -2.75 14.01
C ILE A 32 11.44 -3.45 14.10
N GLY A 33 10.63 -3.35 13.06
CA GLY A 33 9.27 -3.84 13.04
C GLY A 33 8.68 -3.70 11.64
N GLY A 34 7.36 -3.60 11.57
CA GLY A 34 6.62 -3.27 10.35
C GLY A 34 7.09 -4.00 9.11
N LYS A 35 7.41 -3.24 8.07
CA LYS A 35 7.90 -3.77 6.79
C LYS A 35 9.18 -4.59 6.96
N GLY A 36 10.23 -4.00 7.52
CA GLY A 36 11.55 -4.64 7.59
C GLY A 36 11.52 -5.98 8.30
N LEU A 37 10.93 -6.03 9.49
CA LEU A 37 10.90 -7.26 10.28
C LEU A 37 9.98 -8.32 9.65
N ALA A 38 8.85 -7.92 9.05
CA ALA A 38 7.97 -8.85 8.37
C ALA A 38 8.67 -9.53 7.18
N ILE A 39 9.43 -8.77 6.38
CA ILE A 39 10.20 -9.33 5.26
C ILE A 39 11.28 -10.28 5.77
N LYS A 40 11.96 -9.95 6.88
CA LYS A 40 12.94 -10.86 7.48
C LYS A 40 12.33 -12.21 7.84
N TYR A 41 11.18 -12.22 8.51
CA TYR A 41 10.47 -13.47 8.81
C TYR A 41 10.08 -14.24 7.54
N LEU A 42 9.57 -13.56 6.51
CA LEU A 42 9.19 -14.21 5.25
C LEU A 42 10.40 -14.79 4.49
N TYR A 43 11.53 -14.07 4.47
CA TYR A 43 12.75 -14.52 3.80
C TYR A 43 13.32 -15.77 4.45
N GLU A 44 13.31 -15.84 5.79
CA GLU A 44 13.82 -16.98 6.56
C GLU A 44 12.89 -18.19 6.55
N GLU A 45 11.58 -17.97 6.57
CA GLU A 45 10.62 -19.06 6.81
C GLU A 45 9.91 -19.56 5.55
N LEU A 46 9.84 -18.77 4.48
CA LEU A 46 9.24 -19.22 3.23
C LEU A 46 10.28 -19.88 2.34
N LYS A 47 9.96 -21.08 1.85
CA LYS A 47 10.72 -21.74 0.80
C LYS A 47 10.60 -20.96 -0.51
N ALA A 48 11.67 -20.99 -1.31
CA ALA A 48 11.66 -20.41 -2.64
C ALA A 48 10.62 -21.09 -3.55
N GLY A 49 9.99 -20.31 -4.44
CA GLY A 49 9.15 -20.86 -5.51
C GLY A 49 7.77 -21.37 -5.08
N ILE A 50 7.36 -21.20 -3.82
CA ILE A 50 6.01 -21.58 -3.38
C ILE A 50 4.93 -20.83 -4.17
N ASP A 51 3.77 -21.45 -4.37
CA ASP A 51 2.60 -20.75 -4.91
C ASP A 51 2.08 -19.74 -3.87
N PRO A 52 1.93 -18.45 -4.22
CA PRO A 52 1.37 -17.42 -3.32
C PRO A 52 -0.01 -17.75 -2.75
N LEU A 53 -0.84 -18.56 -3.42
CA LEU A 53 -2.17 -18.93 -2.94
C LEU A 53 -2.19 -20.27 -2.19
N SER A 54 -1.05 -20.95 -2.04
CA SER A 54 -0.94 -22.20 -1.31
C SER A 54 -1.04 -22.03 0.21
N ALA A 55 -1.30 -23.13 0.91
CA ALA A 55 -1.31 -23.18 2.38
C ALA A 55 0.08 -22.91 2.99
N GLU A 56 1.16 -23.12 2.22
CA GLU A 56 2.55 -22.86 2.66
C GLU A 56 2.90 -21.38 2.73
N ASN A 57 2.20 -20.53 1.96
CA ASN A 57 2.44 -19.09 2.05
C ASN A 57 2.04 -18.56 3.43
N LYS A 58 2.82 -17.62 3.98
CA LYS A 58 2.57 -17.04 5.31
C LYS A 58 1.99 -15.65 5.15
N MET A 59 1.07 -15.30 6.03
CA MET A 59 0.58 -13.94 6.18
C MET A 59 1.00 -13.41 7.56
N ILE A 60 1.75 -12.31 7.58
CA ILE A 60 2.31 -11.72 8.80
C ILE A 60 1.69 -10.36 9.02
N LEU A 61 1.00 -10.19 10.15
CA LEU A 61 0.55 -8.90 10.65
C LEU A 61 1.61 -8.40 11.63
N MET A 62 2.43 -7.43 11.24
CA MET A 62 3.58 -6.94 11.97
C MET A 62 3.37 -5.49 12.42
N THR A 63 3.48 -5.27 13.74
CA THR A 63 3.43 -3.93 14.36
C THR A 63 4.83 -3.32 14.47
N GLY A 64 4.95 -2.15 15.12
CA GLY A 64 6.23 -1.53 15.44
C GLY A 64 6.39 -1.23 16.93
N PRO A 65 7.57 -0.75 17.36
CA PRO A 65 7.80 -0.30 18.74
C PRO A 65 6.97 0.92 19.13
N PHE A 66 6.54 1.73 18.15
CA PHE A 66 5.72 2.92 18.39
C PHE A 66 4.23 2.62 18.54
N THR A 67 3.76 1.51 17.96
CA THR A 67 2.35 1.14 17.97
C THR A 67 1.82 1.00 19.38
N GLY A 68 0.67 1.63 19.67
CA GLY A 68 0.05 1.63 21.00
C GLY A 68 0.73 2.53 22.04
N THR A 69 1.74 3.32 21.66
CA THR A 69 2.39 4.34 22.50
C THR A 69 1.85 5.76 22.21
N PRO A 70 2.29 6.80 22.94
CA PRO A 70 1.90 8.18 22.66
C PRO A 70 2.45 8.77 21.34
N VAL A 71 3.43 8.12 20.68
CA VAL A 71 4.02 8.62 19.43
C VAL A 71 2.91 8.84 18.39
N PRO A 72 2.79 10.05 17.80
CA PRO A 72 1.69 10.32 16.89
C PRO A 72 1.85 9.56 15.58
N CYS A 73 0.73 9.36 14.87
CA CYS A 73 0.73 8.81 13.51
C CYS A 73 1.39 7.41 13.39
N SER A 74 1.46 6.65 14.49
CA SER A 74 2.13 5.35 14.62
C SER A 74 1.17 4.15 14.71
N GLY A 75 -0.10 4.36 14.37
CA GLY A 75 -1.16 3.33 14.39
C GLY A 75 -1.26 2.47 13.12
N LYS A 76 -0.27 2.51 12.22
CA LYS A 76 -0.28 1.69 11.00
C LYS A 76 -0.05 0.20 11.35
N LEU A 77 -0.35 -0.71 10.44
CA LEU A 77 -0.01 -2.13 10.51
C LEU A 77 0.62 -2.56 9.20
N SER A 78 1.72 -3.30 9.25
CA SER A 78 2.26 -3.98 8.07
C SER A 78 1.60 -5.36 7.95
N ILE A 79 0.99 -5.64 6.80
CA ILE A 79 0.50 -6.98 6.47
C ILE A 79 1.31 -7.49 5.29
N ALA A 80 2.11 -8.54 5.51
CA ALA A 80 3.10 -9.01 4.54
C ALA A 80 2.91 -10.48 4.15
N SER A 81 3.26 -10.80 2.90
CA SER A 81 3.22 -12.15 2.33
C SER A 81 3.99 -12.22 1.00
N LYS A 82 4.03 -13.39 0.34
CA LYS A 82 4.31 -13.47 -1.10
C LYS A 82 3.06 -13.05 -1.88
N SER A 83 3.23 -12.14 -2.85
CA SER A 83 2.15 -11.55 -3.65
C SER A 83 1.55 -12.53 -4.66
N PRO A 84 0.23 -12.76 -4.69
CA PRO A 84 -0.43 -13.46 -5.80
C PRO A 84 -0.56 -12.61 -7.07
N ALA A 85 -0.48 -11.28 -6.97
CA ALA A 85 -0.57 -10.40 -8.14
C ALA A 85 0.73 -10.42 -8.95
N THR A 86 1.87 -10.37 -8.25
CA THR A 86 3.19 -10.15 -8.86
C THR A 86 4.13 -11.32 -8.69
N GLY A 87 3.98 -12.15 -7.66
CA GLY A 87 4.95 -13.17 -7.27
C GLY A 87 6.13 -12.64 -6.43
N THR A 88 6.22 -11.33 -6.22
CA THR A 88 7.26 -10.68 -5.42
C THR A 88 6.96 -10.73 -3.91
N ILE A 89 7.88 -10.21 -3.10
CA ILE A 89 7.56 -9.80 -1.74
C ILE A 89 6.43 -8.76 -1.75
N LEU A 90 5.56 -8.82 -0.75
CA LEU A 90 4.50 -7.86 -0.53
C LEU A 90 4.44 -7.48 0.93
N ASP A 91 4.32 -6.18 1.18
CA ASP A 91 3.81 -5.62 2.42
C ASP A 91 2.79 -4.52 2.08
N CYS A 92 1.71 -4.47 2.85
CA CYS A 92 0.73 -3.40 2.80
C CYS A 92 0.75 -2.65 4.14
N SER A 93 0.74 -1.32 4.09
CA SER A 93 0.57 -0.47 5.27
C SER A 93 -0.89 -0.04 5.38
N ILE A 94 -1.59 -0.54 6.40
CA ILE A 94 -3.00 -0.21 6.67
C ILE A 94 -3.12 0.65 7.92
N GLY A 95 -4.02 1.63 7.90
CA GLY A 95 -4.34 2.47 9.06
C GLY A 95 -5.40 1.87 9.98
N GLY A 96 -6.12 2.74 10.68
CA GLY A 96 -7.17 2.33 11.61
C GLY A 96 -6.63 2.02 13.00
N HIS A 97 -7.20 1.01 13.65
CA HIS A 97 -6.95 0.71 15.07
C HIS A 97 -6.42 -0.71 15.31
N ALA A 98 -6.38 -1.56 14.28
CA ALA A 98 -6.00 -2.98 14.40
C ALA A 98 -4.61 -3.17 15.00
N ALA A 99 -3.62 -2.38 14.59
CA ALA A 99 -2.25 -2.45 15.10
C ALA A 99 -2.21 -2.22 16.63
N ASN A 100 -2.91 -1.20 17.11
CA ASN A 100 -3.00 -0.88 18.53
C ASN A 100 -3.67 -2.04 19.29
N ARG A 101 -4.73 -2.64 18.74
CA ARG A 101 -5.40 -3.80 19.37
C ARG A 101 -4.49 -5.02 19.44
N ILE A 102 -3.64 -5.27 18.45
CA ILE A 102 -2.63 -6.35 18.49
C ILE A 102 -1.65 -6.12 19.64
N LYS A 103 -1.10 -4.90 19.74
CA LYS A 103 -0.19 -4.54 20.84
C LYS A 103 -0.87 -4.67 22.20
N TYR A 104 -2.09 -4.17 22.35
CA TYR A 104 -2.82 -4.25 23.61
C TYR A 104 -3.26 -5.67 23.96
N ALA A 105 -3.36 -6.58 22.98
CA ALA A 105 -3.57 -8.00 23.23
C ALA A 105 -2.27 -8.71 23.72
N GLY A 106 -1.12 -8.05 23.61
CA GLY A 106 0.16 -8.51 24.12
C GLY A 106 1.08 -9.13 23.07
N TYR A 107 0.92 -8.79 21.80
CA TYR A 107 1.72 -9.33 20.69
C TYR A 107 2.38 -8.22 19.88
N ASP A 108 3.55 -8.50 19.31
CA ASP A 108 4.21 -7.65 18.30
C ASP A 108 3.87 -8.09 16.87
N ALA A 109 3.55 -9.37 16.69
CA ALA A 109 3.14 -9.90 15.40
C ALA A 109 2.14 -11.05 15.54
N ILE A 110 1.37 -11.25 14.48
CA ILE A 110 0.57 -12.46 14.26
C ILE A 110 1.05 -13.09 12.95
N VAL A 111 1.47 -14.35 13.00
CA VAL A 111 1.90 -15.13 11.82
C VAL A 111 0.87 -16.21 11.57
N LEU A 112 0.31 -16.22 10.37
CA LEU A 112 -0.70 -17.18 9.93
C LEU A 112 -0.15 -18.07 8.82
N GLU A 113 -0.28 -19.38 9.00
CA GLU A 113 0.09 -20.40 8.02
C GLU A 113 -1.00 -21.48 7.91
N GLY A 114 -0.94 -22.31 6.88
CA GLY A 114 -1.98 -23.30 6.61
C GLY A 114 -3.26 -22.70 6.04
N LYS A 115 -4.34 -23.49 6.04
CA LYS A 115 -5.67 -23.18 5.52
C LYS A 115 -6.74 -23.87 6.36
N LEU A 116 -7.88 -23.21 6.60
CA LEU A 116 -9.04 -23.83 7.24
C LEU A 116 -9.82 -24.71 6.25
N ASP A 117 -10.39 -25.83 6.72
CA ASP A 117 -11.23 -26.72 5.88
C ASP A 117 -12.50 -26.03 5.35
N GLN A 118 -13.03 -25.07 6.10
CA GLN A 118 -14.23 -24.31 5.79
C GLN A 118 -14.04 -22.84 6.17
N PRO A 119 -14.80 -21.90 5.56
CA PRO A 119 -14.79 -20.50 5.95
C PRO A 119 -14.86 -20.27 7.46
N GLY A 120 -13.87 -19.57 8.01
CA GLY A 120 -13.78 -19.22 9.41
C GLY A 120 -13.23 -17.82 9.67
N TYR A 121 -13.28 -17.38 10.91
CA TYR A 121 -12.57 -16.18 11.38
C TYR A 121 -11.83 -16.48 12.68
N LEU A 122 -10.76 -15.73 12.92
CA LEU A 122 -9.99 -15.81 14.15
C LEU A 122 -10.48 -14.75 15.14
N LEU A 123 -10.77 -15.15 16.38
CA LEU A 123 -11.06 -14.24 17.48
C LEU A 123 -9.87 -14.21 18.43
N ILE A 124 -9.23 -13.07 18.58
CA ILE A 124 -8.12 -12.81 19.50
C ILE A 124 -8.62 -11.86 20.59
N GLN A 125 -8.79 -12.37 21.80
CA GLN A 125 -9.17 -11.60 22.98
C GLN A 125 -8.05 -11.70 24.02
N ASN A 126 -7.14 -10.72 24.00
CA ASN A 126 -5.88 -10.80 24.73
C ASN A 126 -5.17 -12.14 24.46
N HIS A 127 -5.02 -13.00 25.48
CA HIS A 127 -4.35 -14.29 25.36
C HIS A 127 -5.28 -15.45 24.94
N LYS A 128 -6.59 -15.21 24.84
CA LYS A 128 -7.54 -16.22 24.39
C LYS A 128 -7.74 -16.08 22.88
N VAL A 129 -7.36 -17.12 22.14
CA VAL A 129 -7.47 -17.16 20.69
C VAL A 129 -8.37 -18.33 20.30
N GLU A 130 -9.37 -18.07 19.47
CA GLU A 130 -10.39 -19.06 19.10
C GLU A 130 -10.69 -19.02 17.60
N PHE A 131 -10.79 -20.20 16.99
CA PHE A 131 -11.35 -20.36 15.66
C PHE A 131 -12.88 -20.32 15.72
N LYS A 132 -13.50 -19.54 14.84
CA LYS A 132 -14.95 -19.40 14.74
C LYS A 132 -15.41 -19.68 13.31
N ASN A 133 -16.62 -20.21 13.17
CA ASN A 133 -17.25 -20.45 11.87
C ASN A 133 -17.63 -19.11 11.22
N ALA A 134 -17.41 -18.99 9.90
CA ALA A 134 -17.74 -17.81 9.10
C ALA A 134 -18.58 -18.14 7.85
N ILE A 135 -19.24 -19.30 7.79
CA ILE A 135 -20.02 -19.73 6.62
C ILE A 135 -21.11 -18.69 6.30
N GLU A 136 -21.80 -18.17 7.32
CA GLU A 136 -22.83 -17.14 7.14
C GLU A 136 -22.27 -15.76 6.76
N LEU A 137 -20.95 -15.55 6.92
CA LEU A 137 -20.26 -14.33 6.52
C LEU A 137 -19.66 -14.44 5.11
N TRP A 138 -19.40 -15.65 4.64
CA TRP A 138 -18.83 -15.88 3.32
C TRP A 138 -19.80 -15.43 2.23
N GLY A 139 -19.31 -14.69 1.25
CA GLY A 139 -20.10 -14.03 0.20
C GLY A 139 -20.57 -12.62 0.55
N LYS A 140 -20.49 -12.19 1.82
CA LYS A 140 -20.87 -10.83 2.23
C LYS A 140 -19.75 -9.83 1.94
N GLY A 141 -20.13 -8.57 1.69
CA GLY A 141 -19.20 -7.45 1.64
C GLY A 141 -18.45 -7.22 2.96
N SER A 142 -17.31 -6.54 2.90
CA SER A 142 -16.49 -6.20 4.06
C SER A 142 -17.26 -5.33 5.06
N HIS A 143 -18.07 -4.37 4.59
CA HIS A 143 -18.85 -3.50 5.49
C HIS A 143 -19.92 -4.28 6.25
N GLU A 144 -20.64 -5.17 5.58
CA GLU A 144 -21.66 -6.01 6.22
C GLU A 144 -21.00 -6.97 7.22
N THR A 145 -19.88 -7.60 6.82
CA THR A 145 -19.09 -8.49 7.67
C THR A 145 -18.64 -7.78 8.95
N GLU A 146 -18.07 -6.57 8.82
CA GLU A 146 -17.61 -5.79 9.96
C GLU A 146 -18.75 -5.31 10.85
N SER A 147 -19.88 -4.91 10.27
CA SER A 147 -21.07 -4.52 11.03
C SER A 147 -21.58 -5.66 11.91
N ILE A 148 -21.71 -6.87 11.35
CA ILE A 148 -22.16 -8.06 12.09
C ILE A 148 -21.21 -8.36 13.25
N LEU A 149 -19.90 -8.37 12.98
CA LEU A 149 -18.88 -8.70 13.97
C LEU A 149 -18.73 -7.60 15.05
N ILE A 150 -18.83 -6.31 14.70
CA ILE A 150 -18.84 -5.21 15.68
C ILE A 150 -20.09 -5.28 16.57
N ASN A 151 -21.27 -5.59 16.00
CA ASN A 151 -22.48 -5.75 16.81
C ASN A 151 -22.37 -6.93 17.79
N LYS A 152 -21.65 -7.99 17.39
CA LYS A 152 -21.41 -9.17 18.23
C LYS A 152 -20.37 -8.94 19.33
N TYR A 153 -19.27 -8.26 19.03
CA TYR A 153 -18.10 -8.16 19.91
C TYR A 153 -17.92 -6.79 20.56
N GLY A 154 -18.65 -5.78 20.11
CA GLY A 154 -18.59 -4.40 20.58
C GLY A 154 -17.51 -3.56 19.89
N LYS A 155 -17.61 -2.23 20.08
CA LYS A 155 -16.75 -1.22 19.43
C LYS A 155 -15.28 -1.24 19.86
N GLN A 156 -14.95 -2.01 20.90
CA GLN A 156 -13.58 -2.24 21.33
C GLN A 156 -12.82 -3.20 20.39
N ALA A 157 -13.54 -3.98 19.58
CA ALA A 157 -12.93 -4.86 18.59
C ALA A 157 -12.44 -4.06 17.38
N SER A 158 -11.26 -4.40 16.89
CA SER A 158 -10.85 -4.09 15.52
C SER A 158 -11.00 -5.33 14.66
N ILE A 159 -11.49 -5.14 13.44
CA ILE A 159 -11.71 -6.22 12.50
C ILE A 159 -10.82 -5.97 11.29
N LEU A 160 -10.18 -7.04 10.84
CA LEU A 160 -9.60 -7.15 9.50
C LEU A 160 -10.47 -8.14 8.74
N SER A 161 -11.05 -7.74 7.61
CA SER A 161 -11.98 -8.56 6.84
C SER A 161 -11.63 -8.58 5.36
N ILE A 162 -12.11 -9.59 4.63
CA ILE A 162 -12.08 -9.61 3.17
C ILE A 162 -13.51 -9.57 2.63
N GLY A 163 -13.69 -8.95 1.47
CA GLY A 163 -14.91 -9.03 0.68
C GLY A 163 -14.89 -10.19 -0.32
N PRO A 164 -15.90 -10.28 -1.21
CA PRO A 164 -15.99 -11.31 -2.25
C PRO A 164 -14.74 -11.43 -3.14
N ALA A 165 -14.00 -10.35 -3.37
CA ALA A 165 -12.79 -10.43 -4.18
C ALA A 165 -11.67 -11.24 -3.51
N GLY A 166 -11.52 -11.13 -2.19
CA GLY A 166 -10.60 -11.98 -1.43
C GLY A 166 -11.03 -13.43 -1.45
N GLU A 167 -12.32 -13.70 -1.26
CA GLU A 167 -12.91 -15.04 -1.32
C GLU A 167 -12.71 -15.72 -2.69
N ASN A 168 -12.80 -14.92 -3.76
CA ASN A 168 -12.59 -15.36 -5.14
C ASN A 168 -11.12 -15.31 -5.58
N LEU A 169 -10.18 -15.00 -4.69
CA LEU A 169 -8.74 -15.04 -4.93
C LEU A 169 -8.27 -14.10 -6.06
N LEU A 170 -8.74 -12.84 -6.06
CA LEU A 170 -8.30 -11.85 -7.04
C LEU A 170 -6.90 -11.31 -6.71
N GLY A 171 -6.07 -11.09 -7.73
CA GLY A 171 -4.77 -10.42 -7.57
C GLY A 171 -4.90 -8.97 -7.06
N THR A 172 -6.09 -8.37 -7.19
CA THR A 172 -6.41 -7.02 -6.70
C THR A 172 -7.12 -7.03 -5.34
N ALA A 173 -7.25 -8.18 -4.67
CA ALA A 173 -8.02 -8.26 -3.44
C ALA A 173 -7.33 -7.58 -2.24
N CYS A 174 -8.11 -6.80 -1.49
CA CYS A 174 -7.72 -6.04 -0.30
C CYS A 174 -8.08 -6.78 0.99
N ILE A 175 -7.45 -6.36 2.09
CA ILE A 175 -7.99 -6.56 3.45
C ILE A 175 -8.50 -5.21 3.96
N ASN A 176 -9.76 -5.21 4.40
CA ASN A 176 -10.46 -4.06 4.93
C ASN A 176 -10.32 -3.96 6.45
N SER A 177 -10.39 -2.74 6.99
CA SER A 177 -10.46 -2.48 8.42
C SER A 177 -11.19 -1.18 8.74
N ASP A 178 -11.89 -1.15 9.88
CA ASP A 178 -12.64 0.01 10.37
C ASP A 178 -13.55 0.60 9.27
N TYR A 179 -14.21 -0.29 8.53
CA TYR A 179 -15.02 -0.09 7.32
C TYR A 179 -14.25 0.37 6.07
N TYR A 180 -13.29 1.28 6.16
CA TYR A 180 -12.77 1.96 4.95
C TYR A 180 -11.24 1.97 4.80
N ARG A 181 -10.50 1.42 5.77
CA ARG A 181 -9.03 1.36 5.67
C ARG A 181 -8.66 0.11 4.89
N GLN A 182 -7.85 0.26 3.85
CA GLN A 182 -7.45 -0.84 2.98
C GLN A 182 -5.96 -1.18 3.14
N ALA A 183 -5.68 -2.48 3.25
CA ALA A 183 -4.41 -3.06 2.83
C ALA A 183 -4.57 -3.39 1.34
N GLY A 184 -4.29 -2.40 0.49
CA GLY A 184 -4.91 -2.33 -0.83
C GLY A 184 -4.27 -3.16 -1.94
N ARG A 185 -2.94 -3.19 -2.04
CA ARG A 185 -2.27 -3.57 -3.29
C ARG A 185 -1.61 -4.94 -3.24
N GLY A 186 -1.46 -5.60 -4.38
CA GLY A 186 -0.71 -6.86 -4.52
C GLY A 186 -1.46 -8.12 -4.11
N GLY A 187 -2.75 -8.02 -3.77
CA GLY A 187 -3.60 -9.20 -3.57
C GLY A 187 -3.48 -9.85 -2.19
N ILE A 188 -3.15 -9.08 -1.16
CA ILE A 188 -3.07 -9.59 0.22
C ILE A 188 -4.41 -10.16 0.72
N GLY A 189 -5.54 -9.63 0.24
CA GLY A 189 -6.88 -10.16 0.50
C GLY A 189 -7.09 -11.56 -0.09
N ALA A 190 -6.48 -11.87 -1.23
CA ALA A 190 -6.54 -13.21 -1.83
C ALA A 190 -5.68 -14.21 -1.06
N VAL A 191 -4.57 -13.79 -0.44
CA VAL A 191 -3.82 -14.63 0.50
C VAL A 191 -4.68 -14.99 1.71
N MET A 192 -5.40 -14.02 2.28
CA MET A 192 -6.31 -14.28 3.39
C MET A 192 -7.49 -15.18 2.97
N GLY A 193 -8.05 -14.96 1.78
CA GLY A 193 -9.10 -15.80 1.21
C GLY A 193 -8.65 -17.22 0.86
N SER A 194 -7.43 -17.42 0.37
CA SER A 194 -6.91 -18.77 0.02
C SER A 194 -6.82 -19.68 1.24
N LYS A 195 -6.68 -19.08 2.42
CA LYS A 195 -6.67 -19.70 3.74
C LYS A 195 -8.06 -19.98 4.32
N ASN A 196 -9.14 -19.69 3.57
CA ASN A 196 -10.53 -19.74 4.02
C ASN A 196 -10.79 -18.88 5.27
N LEU A 197 -10.04 -17.78 5.43
CA LEU A 197 -10.14 -16.89 6.59
C LEU A 197 -10.89 -15.62 6.20
N LYS A 198 -12.15 -15.48 6.64
CA LYS A 198 -13.01 -14.34 6.33
C LYS A 198 -12.63 -13.07 7.11
N ALA A 199 -12.22 -13.25 8.36
CA ALA A 199 -11.89 -12.12 9.24
C ALA A 199 -10.88 -12.49 10.34
N ILE A 200 -10.27 -11.46 10.92
CA ILE A 200 -9.51 -11.50 12.16
C ILE A 200 -10.10 -10.43 13.07
N VAL A 201 -10.67 -10.86 14.20
CA VAL A 201 -11.28 -9.98 15.22
C VAL A 201 -10.33 -9.86 16.39
N ILE A 202 -9.93 -8.64 16.74
CA ILE A 202 -8.88 -8.38 17.72
C ILE A 202 -9.41 -7.47 18.81
N ILE A 203 -9.34 -7.95 20.05
CA ILE A 203 -9.71 -7.23 21.26
C ILE A 203 -8.52 -7.27 22.21
N GLY A 204 -7.79 -6.17 22.25
CA GLY A 204 -6.69 -5.94 23.18
C GLY A 204 -7.05 -4.89 24.21
N THR A 205 -6.83 -5.18 25.49
CA THR A 205 -7.17 -4.28 26.62
C THR A 205 -5.96 -3.94 27.50
N GLY A 206 -4.78 -4.46 27.17
CA GLY A 206 -3.53 -4.15 27.87
C GLY A 206 -2.95 -2.80 27.47
N SER A 207 -1.68 -2.61 27.83
CA SER A 207 -0.91 -1.41 27.53
C SER A 207 0.46 -1.75 26.96
N VAL A 208 1.11 -0.75 26.35
CA VAL A 208 2.50 -0.84 25.89
C VAL A 208 3.35 0.01 26.83
N LYS A 209 4.47 -0.55 27.27
CA LYS A 209 5.43 0.16 28.13
C LYS A 209 6.45 0.88 27.27
N VAL A 210 6.82 2.09 27.70
CA VAL A 210 7.95 2.86 27.15
C VAL A 210 9.02 3.01 28.24
N HIS A 211 10.22 3.45 27.88
CA HIS A 211 11.34 3.57 28.82
C HIS A 211 11.04 4.47 30.03
N ASP A 212 10.59 5.70 29.79
CA ASP A 212 10.18 6.67 30.80
C ASP A 212 8.91 7.39 30.34
N ILE A 213 7.76 7.00 30.88
CA ILE A 213 6.46 7.51 30.42
C ILE A 213 6.28 9.02 30.65
N VAL A 214 6.85 9.57 31.73
CA VAL A 214 6.67 11.00 32.07
C VAL A 214 7.45 11.84 31.08
N ASN A 215 8.73 11.52 30.89
CA ASN A 215 9.59 12.27 29.96
C ASN A 215 9.21 12.00 28.50
N THR A 216 8.84 10.77 28.16
CA THR A 216 8.33 10.43 26.81
C THR A 216 7.11 11.28 26.47
N THR A 217 6.10 11.30 27.34
CA THR A 217 4.86 12.04 27.06
C THR A 217 5.13 13.54 26.95
N LYS A 218 5.98 14.10 27.81
CA LYS A 218 6.39 15.51 27.73
C LYS A 218 7.04 15.82 26.39
N ARG A 219 8.02 15.02 25.97
CA ARG A 219 8.75 15.27 24.71
C ARG A 219 7.88 15.06 23.48
N ILE A 220 7.02 14.05 23.49
CA ILE A 220 6.04 13.84 22.40
C ILE A 220 5.06 15.01 22.29
N HIS A 221 4.65 15.60 23.41
CA HIS A 221 3.80 16.79 23.40
C HIS A 221 4.48 18.02 22.79
N GLU A 222 5.79 18.16 22.97
CA GLU A 222 6.61 19.18 22.30
C GLU A 222 6.70 18.89 20.79
N ILE A 223 7.05 17.67 20.41
CA ILE A 223 7.14 17.22 19.01
C ILE A 223 5.81 17.42 18.26
N LEU A 224 4.69 17.16 18.92
CA LEU A 224 3.36 17.42 18.34
C LEU A 224 3.19 18.87 17.87
N ARG A 225 3.79 19.84 18.57
CA ARG A 225 3.71 21.27 18.23
C ARG A 225 4.81 21.72 17.28
N GLU A 226 6.01 21.17 17.46
CA GLU A 226 7.21 21.56 16.70
C GLU A 226 7.24 20.96 15.30
N ASP A 227 6.64 19.78 15.12
CA ASP A 227 6.89 18.92 13.96
C ASP A 227 5.57 18.37 13.38
N THR A 228 4.72 17.76 14.20
CA THR A 228 3.52 17.07 13.70
C THR A 228 2.40 18.02 13.26
N LEU A 229 1.95 18.94 14.13
CA LEU A 229 0.81 19.84 13.88
C LEU A 229 1.27 21.21 13.39
N THR A 230 2.07 21.20 12.33
CA THR A 230 2.64 22.38 11.67
C THR A 230 1.94 22.65 10.35
N ASP A 231 2.05 23.86 9.82
CA ASP A 231 1.41 24.25 8.54
C ASP A 231 1.79 23.30 7.38
N SER A 232 3.01 22.77 7.39
CA SER A 232 3.51 21.79 6.43
C SER A 232 2.74 20.45 6.43
N ASN A 233 2.05 20.12 7.52
CA ASN A 233 1.29 18.88 7.67
C ASN A 233 -0.23 19.12 7.77
N LEU A 234 -0.69 20.34 8.09
CA LEU A 234 -2.11 20.62 8.35
C LEU A 234 -3.02 20.51 7.12
N TRP A 235 -2.46 20.56 5.90
CA TRP A 235 -3.20 20.25 4.67
C TRP A 235 -3.85 18.86 4.72
N THR A 236 -3.24 17.91 5.43
CA THR A 236 -3.77 16.56 5.61
C THR A 236 -5.12 16.58 6.34
N PHE A 237 -5.27 17.47 7.32
CA PHE A 237 -6.52 17.66 8.04
C PHE A 237 -7.51 18.52 7.23
N SER A 238 -7.08 19.58 6.56
CA SER A 238 -8.01 20.46 5.83
C SER A 238 -8.57 19.79 4.58
N ASP A 239 -7.71 19.30 3.71
CA ASP A 239 -8.02 18.80 2.37
C ASP A 239 -7.96 17.28 2.31
N GLY A 240 -7.00 16.68 3.03
CA GLY A 240 -6.62 15.30 2.80
C GLY A 240 -5.93 15.15 1.44
N THR A 241 -5.82 13.93 0.94
CA THR A 241 -5.05 13.68 -0.30
C THR A 241 -5.71 14.26 -1.56
N ALA A 242 -7.00 14.61 -1.53
CA ALA A 242 -7.69 15.20 -2.68
C ALA A 242 -7.05 16.51 -3.20
N CYS A 243 -6.25 17.22 -2.41
CA CYS A 243 -5.49 18.38 -2.88
C CYS A 243 -4.46 18.01 -3.97
N PHE A 244 -3.99 16.76 -4.01
CA PHE A 244 -3.03 16.33 -5.02
C PHE A 244 -3.61 16.31 -6.43
N VAL A 245 -4.93 16.36 -6.62
CA VAL A 245 -5.50 16.46 -7.97
C VAL A 245 -5.09 17.75 -8.67
N GLU A 246 -5.20 18.88 -7.97
CA GLU A 246 -4.74 20.18 -8.48
C GLU A 246 -3.23 20.19 -8.66
N ALA A 247 -2.47 19.82 -7.61
CA ALA A 247 -1.01 19.82 -7.64
C ALA A 247 -0.44 18.94 -8.76
N CYS A 248 -1.05 17.77 -9.01
CA CYS A 248 -0.64 16.87 -10.09
C CYS A 248 -1.03 17.40 -11.46
N ASN A 249 -2.20 18.01 -11.61
CA ASN A 249 -2.60 18.61 -12.87
C ASN A 249 -1.66 19.77 -13.24
N ASP A 250 -1.41 20.68 -12.30
CA ASP A 250 -0.53 21.83 -12.53
C ASP A 250 0.92 21.40 -12.80
N GLY A 251 1.37 20.36 -12.09
CA GLY A 251 2.69 19.75 -12.27
C GLY A 251 2.84 18.90 -13.55
N GLY A 252 1.77 18.66 -14.31
CA GLY A 252 1.82 17.81 -15.50
C GLY A 252 2.09 16.34 -15.18
N ILE A 253 1.54 15.84 -14.06
CA ILE A 253 1.68 14.46 -13.59
C ILE A 253 0.33 13.78 -13.26
N LEU A 254 -0.82 14.32 -13.68
CA LEU A 254 -2.15 13.71 -13.44
C LEU A 254 -2.55 12.80 -14.62
N PRO A 255 -2.63 11.48 -14.45
CA PRO A 255 -2.94 10.59 -15.58
C PRO A 255 -4.32 10.83 -16.18
N VAL A 256 -4.40 10.88 -17.51
CA VAL A 256 -5.66 11.05 -18.26
C VAL A 256 -5.84 9.94 -19.30
N LYS A 257 -7.00 9.28 -19.28
CA LYS A 257 -7.39 8.21 -20.22
C LYS A 257 -6.31 7.15 -20.42
N ASN A 258 -6.09 6.35 -19.39
CA ASN A 258 -5.03 5.33 -19.31
C ASN A 258 -3.62 5.91 -19.57
N PHE A 259 -3.25 6.99 -18.86
CA PHE A 259 -1.95 7.65 -19.03
C PHE A 259 -1.68 8.11 -20.47
N SER A 260 -2.69 8.46 -21.26
CA SER A 260 -2.48 8.98 -22.62
C SER A 260 -1.97 10.44 -22.64
N ASP A 261 -2.24 11.18 -21.56
CA ASP A 261 -1.74 12.53 -21.30
C ASP A 261 -1.68 12.78 -19.77
N ALA A 262 -1.22 13.97 -19.36
CA ALA A 262 -0.92 14.28 -17.96
C ALA A 262 -1.71 15.45 -17.35
N THR A 263 -2.59 16.11 -18.11
CA THR A 263 -3.41 17.25 -17.66
C THR A 263 -4.75 17.30 -18.38
N LEU A 264 -5.70 18.03 -17.80
CA LEU A 264 -7.00 18.32 -18.40
C LEU A 264 -7.52 19.70 -17.98
N GLU A 265 -8.19 20.39 -18.90
CA GLU A 265 -8.72 21.75 -18.64
C GLU A 265 -9.78 21.77 -17.53
N ASN A 266 -10.61 20.72 -17.44
CA ASN A 266 -11.70 20.59 -16.50
C ASN A 266 -11.32 19.83 -15.21
N TRP A 267 -10.04 19.87 -14.79
CA TRP A 267 -9.57 19.19 -13.58
C TRP A 267 -10.31 19.63 -12.31
N SER A 268 -10.82 20.87 -12.28
CA SER A 268 -11.48 21.45 -11.10
C SER A 268 -12.76 20.72 -10.70
N LEU A 269 -13.35 19.90 -11.59
CA LEU A 269 -14.45 18.98 -11.27
C LEU A 269 -14.07 18.00 -10.16
N TYR A 270 -12.80 17.64 -10.04
CA TYR A 270 -12.25 16.68 -9.10
C TYR A 270 -11.57 17.32 -7.88
N SER A 271 -11.64 18.65 -7.77
CA SER A 271 -10.90 19.44 -6.78
C SER A 271 -11.20 19.03 -5.33
N SER A 272 -10.23 19.31 -4.44
CA SER A 272 -10.44 19.13 -3.00
C SER A 272 -11.62 19.96 -2.48
N GLU A 273 -11.87 21.14 -3.04
CA GLU A 273 -13.02 21.99 -2.69
C GLU A 273 -14.36 21.28 -2.94
N ASN A 274 -14.52 20.64 -4.10
CA ASN A 274 -15.73 19.86 -4.40
C ASN A 274 -15.90 18.67 -3.45
N MET A 275 -14.81 18.00 -3.09
CA MET A 275 -14.85 16.92 -2.10
C MET A 275 -15.23 17.43 -0.71
N LYS A 276 -14.62 18.55 -0.28
CA LYS A 276 -14.88 19.19 1.03
C LYS A 276 -16.33 19.66 1.17
N ALA A 277 -16.93 20.17 0.10
CA ALA A 277 -18.33 20.60 0.08
C ALA A 277 -19.31 19.46 0.45
N ASN A 278 -18.91 18.21 0.23
CA ASN A 278 -19.71 17.01 0.50
C ASN A 278 -19.24 16.23 1.75
N ARG A 279 -18.30 16.78 2.52
CA ARG A 279 -17.74 16.15 3.72
C ARG A 279 -18.70 16.27 4.90
N SER A 280 -19.00 15.13 5.51
CA SER A 280 -19.88 15.01 6.69
C SER A 280 -19.14 14.63 7.98
N GLY A 281 -17.85 14.29 7.90
CA GLY A 281 -17.06 13.97 9.08
C GLY A 281 -15.57 13.79 8.81
N LYS A 282 -14.80 13.67 9.89
CA LYS A 282 -13.36 13.41 9.88
C LYS A 282 -13.02 12.24 10.80
N LYS A 283 -12.01 11.45 10.41
CA LYS A 283 -11.54 10.31 11.19
C LYS A 283 -10.02 10.16 11.10
N GLY A 284 -9.39 10.02 12.26
CA GLY A 284 -7.98 9.66 12.39
C GLY A 284 -7.76 8.16 12.54
N CYS A 285 -6.57 7.70 12.17
CA CYS A 285 -6.08 6.39 12.60
C CYS A 285 -5.70 6.44 14.10
N GLY A 286 -5.36 5.29 14.69
CA GLY A 286 -4.88 5.22 16.06
C GLY A 286 -3.70 6.17 16.32
N SER A 287 -3.80 6.96 17.41
CA SER A 287 -2.80 7.95 17.83
C SER A 287 -2.50 9.07 16.80
N CYS A 288 -3.36 9.30 15.81
CA CYS A 288 -3.12 10.28 14.74
C CYS A 288 -3.82 11.63 15.00
N GLY A 289 -3.05 12.69 15.17
CA GLY A 289 -3.56 14.08 15.27
C GLY A 289 -3.87 14.73 13.92
N LEU A 290 -3.36 14.18 12.81
CA LEU A 290 -3.53 14.74 11.46
C LEU A 290 -4.91 14.47 10.84
N GLY A 291 -5.57 13.37 11.20
CA GLY A 291 -6.98 13.15 10.87
C GLY A 291 -7.35 13.22 9.38
N CYS A 292 -6.58 12.58 8.50
CA CYS A 292 -6.76 12.72 7.04
C CYS A 292 -8.11 12.18 6.51
N GLY A 293 -8.71 11.20 7.18
CA GLY A 293 -9.90 10.49 6.69
C GLY A 293 -11.10 11.41 6.54
N ASN A 294 -11.59 11.58 5.31
CA ASN A 294 -12.75 12.40 4.98
C ASN A 294 -13.98 11.50 4.84
N PHE A 295 -15.01 11.66 5.67
CA PHE A 295 -16.26 10.93 5.49
C PHE A 295 -17.21 11.73 4.60
N THR A 296 -17.39 11.29 3.35
CA THR A 296 -18.07 12.05 2.29
C THR A 296 -19.44 11.46 1.99
N LYS A 297 -20.44 12.31 1.69
CA LYS A 297 -21.80 11.89 1.34
C LYS A 297 -22.33 12.67 0.14
N ILE A 298 -22.73 11.95 -0.91
CA ILE A 298 -23.31 12.53 -2.13
C ILE A 298 -24.47 11.65 -2.56
N ASN A 299 -25.67 12.22 -2.74
CA ASN A 299 -26.85 11.54 -3.30
C ASN A 299 -27.16 10.13 -2.74
N GLY A 300 -26.98 9.95 -1.42
CA GLY A 300 -27.23 8.66 -0.74
C GLY A 300 -26.04 7.70 -0.72
N THR A 301 -24.98 7.98 -1.47
CA THR A 301 -23.69 7.28 -1.40
C THR A 301 -22.84 7.88 -0.29
N ALA A 302 -22.16 7.02 0.49
CA ALA A 302 -21.33 7.42 1.62
C ALA A 302 -20.13 6.49 1.80
N CYS A 303 -18.92 7.05 1.91
CA CYS A 303 -17.71 6.32 2.29
C CYS A 303 -16.68 7.26 2.93
N GLU A 304 -15.65 6.71 3.56
CA GLU A 304 -14.44 7.47 3.88
C GLU A 304 -13.58 7.55 2.61
N GLY A 305 -13.03 8.72 2.31
CA GLY A 305 -12.41 9.04 1.02
C GLY A 305 -13.38 9.78 0.07
N PRO A 306 -13.19 9.65 -1.25
CA PRO A 306 -12.08 8.94 -1.90
C PRO A 306 -10.73 9.62 -1.64
N GLU A 307 -9.66 8.83 -1.60
CA GLU A 307 -8.29 9.35 -1.59
C GLU A 307 -7.86 9.74 -3.02
N TYR A 308 -6.77 10.53 -3.17
CA TYR A 308 -6.23 10.99 -4.46
C TYR A 308 -6.21 9.90 -5.54
N GLU A 309 -5.57 8.77 -5.23
CA GLU A 309 -5.40 7.64 -6.14
C GLU A 309 -6.74 7.16 -6.70
N THR A 310 -7.76 7.04 -5.85
CA THR A 310 -9.10 6.63 -6.28
C THR A 310 -9.78 7.72 -7.13
N ILE A 311 -9.60 8.99 -6.79
CA ILE A 311 -10.14 10.12 -7.58
C ILE A 311 -9.51 10.14 -8.96
N ALA A 312 -8.19 10.06 -9.04
CA ALA A 312 -7.44 10.14 -10.28
C ALA A 312 -7.74 8.95 -11.20
N VAL A 313 -7.77 7.71 -10.65
CA VAL A 313 -8.00 6.51 -11.47
C VAL A 313 -9.44 6.43 -11.99
N ALA A 314 -10.43 6.64 -11.12
CA ALA A 314 -11.84 6.52 -11.49
C ALA A 314 -12.35 7.76 -12.22
N GLY A 315 -11.70 8.92 -12.05
CA GLY A 315 -12.04 10.19 -12.69
C GLY A 315 -11.25 10.42 -13.98
N PRO A 316 -10.22 11.28 -13.98
CA PRO A 316 -9.41 11.61 -15.16
C PRO A 316 -8.90 10.41 -15.95
N ASN A 317 -8.41 9.36 -15.29
CA ASN A 317 -7.80 8.23 -15.98
C ASN A 317 -8.82 7.31 -16.67
N CYS A 318 -10.06 7.24 -16.16
CA CYS A 318 -11.20 6.59 -16.82
C CYS A 318 -12.06 7.56 -17.66
N GLY A 319 -11.75 8.86 -17.63
CA GLY A 319 -12.53 9.91 -18.30
C GLY A 319 -13.91 10.18 -17.67
N ILE A 320 -14.16 9.78 -16.42
CA ILE A 320 -15.42 10.03 -15.72
C ILE A 320 -15.38 11.40 -15.06
N THR A 321 -16.36 12.26 -15.31
CA THR A 321 -16.44 13.61 -14.73
C THR A 321 -17.38 13.73 -13.54
N ASP A 322 -18.22 12.72 -13.30
CA ASP A 322 -19.21 12.75 -12.21
C ASP A 322 -18.60 12.32 -10.87
N ILE A 323 -18.49 13.26 -9.94
CA ILE A 323 -17.95 13.04 -8.59
C ILE A 323 -18.79 12.04 -7.78
N HIS A 324 -20.09 11.94 -8.03
CA HIS A 324 -20.94 10.94 -7.38
C HIS A 324 -20.57 9.52 -7.82
N THR A 325 -20.35 9.30 -9.12
CA THR A 325 -19.85 8.04 -9.67
C THR A 325 -18.50 7.66 -9.09
N ILE A 326 -17.56 8.62 -8.95
CA ILE A 326 -16.25 8.38 -8.32
C ILE A 326 -16.39 7.96 -6.85
N LEU A 327 -17.25 8.64 -6.09
CA LEU A 327 -17.55 8.24 -4.71
C LEU A 327 -18.18 6.84 -4.66
N LYS A 328 -19.07 6.52 -5.60
CA LYS A 328 -19.73 5.22 -5.68
C LYS A 328 -18.74 4.10 -6.01
N PHE A 329 -17.80 4.35 -6.92
CA PHE A 329 -16.69 3.46 -7.23
C PHE A 329 -15.89 3.14 -5.97
N ASN A 330 -15.47 4.16 -5.20
CA ASN A 330 -14.75 3.96 -3.94
C ASN A 330 -15.57 3.10 -2.96
N GLN A 331 -16.84 3.45 -2.73
CA GLN A 331 -17.72 2.73 -1.79
C GLN A 331 -17.83 1.24 -2.14
N ILE A 332 -18.01 0.91 -3.42
CA ILE A 332 -18.16 -0.47 -3.88
C ILE A 332 -16.83 -1.20 -3.80
N CYS A 333 -15.71 -0.57 -4.19
CA CYS A 333 -14.40 -1.17 -4.08
C CYS A 333 -14.04 -1.54 -2.63
N ASP A 334 -14.34 -0.65 -1.67
CA ASP A 334 -14.13 -0.90 -0.25
C ASP A 334 -14.94 -2.11 0.25
N ASP A 335 -16.23 -2.19 -0.13
CA ASP A 335 -17.11 -3.27 0.31
C ASP A 335 -16.77 -4.61 -0.35
N LEU A 336 -16.46 -4.60 -1.65
CA LEU A 336 -16.06 -5.81 -2.38
C LEU A 336 -14.65 -6.28 -2.00
N GLY A 337 -13.83 -5.39 -1.42
CA GLY A 337 -12.45 -5.63 -1.04
C GLY A 337 -11.52 -5.73 -2.25
N ILE A 338 -11.56 -4.73 -3.15
CA ILE A 338 -10.70 -4.63 -4.33
C ILE A 338 -9.89 -3.33 -4.35
N ASP A 339 -8.67 -3.40 -4.89
CA ASP A 339 -7.77 -2.26 -5.06
C ASP A 339 -8.37 -1.30 -6.07
N THR A 340 -8.59 -0.05 -5.66
CA THR A 340 -9.13 1.00 -6.53
C THR A 340 -8.18 1.30 -7.69
N ILE A 341 -6.87 1.30 -7.43
CA ILE A 341 -5.84 1.61 -8.44
C ILE A 341 -5.85 0.52 -9.50
N SER A 342 -5.48 -0.71 -9.11
CA SER A 342 -5.36 -1.81 -10.06
C SER A 342 -6.66 -2.15 -10.80
N THR A 343 -7.81 -2.06 -10.12
CA THR A 343 -9.11 -2.29 -10.78
C THR A 343 -9.43 -1.16 -11.76
N GLY A 344 -9.25 0.10 -11.36
CA GLY A 344 -9.52 1.25 -12.20
C GLY A 344 -8.61 1.28 -13.44
N ASP A 345 -7.31 1.02 -13.30
CA ASP A 345 -6.38 0.95 -14.42
C ASP A 345 -6.66 -0.23 -15.35
N THR A 346 -7.08 -1.38 -14.81
CA THR A 346 -7.52 -2.51 -15.63
C THR A 346 -8.72 -2.13 -16.51
N ILE A 347 -9.68 -1.41 -15.93
CA ILE A 347 -10.84 -0.92 -16.68
C ILE A 347 -10.45 0.18 -17.68
N ALA A 348 -9.56 1.10 -17.31
CA ALA A 348 -9.05 2.13 -18.22
C ALA A 348 -8.30 1.52 -19.43
N TYR A 349 -7.49 0.47 -19.20
CA TYR A 349 -6.88 -0.31 -20.27
C TYR A 349 -7.93 -0.99 -21.17
N ALA A 350 -9.00 -1.56 -20.58
CA ALA A 350 -10.09 -2.17 -21.32
C ALA A 350 -10.88 -1.14 -22.17
N MET A 351 -11.08 0.08 -21.64
CA MET A 351 -11.65 1.20 -22.39
C MET A 351 -10.80 1.54 -23.61
N GLU A 352 -9.48 1.65 -23.45
CA GLU A 352 -8.57 1.94 -24.55
C GLU A 352 -8.50 0.82 -25.59
N MET A 353 -8.48 -0.45 -25.15
CA MET A 353 -8.55 -1.63 -26.04
C MET A 353 -9.81 -1.60 -26.92
N THR A 354 -10.94 -1.25 -26.33
CA THR A 354 -12.25 -1.18 -26.99
C THR A 354 -12.33 0.01 -27.96
N GLU A 355 -11.73 1.16 -27.62
CA GLU A 355 -11.65 2.33 -28.51
C GLU A 355 -10.68 2.15 -29.67
N LYS A 356 -9.57 1.43 -29.47
CA LYS A 356 -8.64 1.07 -30.55
C LYS A 356 -9.12 -0.10 -31.42
N GLY A 357 -10.19 -0.79 -31.03
CA GLY A 357 -10.71 -1.96 -31.74
C GLY A 357 -9.78 -3.18 -31.67
N LEU A 358 -8.93 -3.27 -30.65
CA LEU A 358 -8.02 -4.41 -30.45
C LEU A 358 -8.74 -5.60 -29.78
N HIS A 359 -9.59 -5.31 -28.81
CA HIS A 359 -10.52 -6.25 -28.19
C HIS A 359 -11.67 -5.46 -27.59
N ASP A 360 -12.91 -5.88 -27.85
CA ASP A 360 -14.11 -5.20 -27.35
C ASP A 360 -14.50 -5.76 -25.98
N PHE A 361 -14.18 -5.01 -24.93
CA PHE A 361 -14.63 -5.32 -23.57
C PHE A 361 -16.00 -4.71 -23.25
N GLY A 362 -16.65 -4.04 -24.22
CA GLY A 362 -17.97 -3.45 -24.04
C GLY A 362 -17.99 -2.13 -23.27
N ILE A 363 -16.83 -1.50 -23.04
CA ILE A 363 -16.71 -0.24 -22.27
C ILE A 363 -15.80 0.78 -22.97
N ARG A 364 -16.11 2.07 -22.85
CA ARG A 364 -15.36 3.22 -23.40
C ARG A 364 -15.08 4.26 -22.31
N PHE A 365 -14.12 5.16 -22.55
CA PHE A 365 -13.82 6.23 -21.60
C PHE A 365 -15.05 7.10 -21.37
N GLY A 366 -15.33 7.47 -20.11
CA GLY A 366 -16.51 8.26 -19.75
C GLY A 366 -17.76 7.44 -19.39
N GLU A 367 -17.79 6.13 -19.62
CA GLU A 367 -18.96 5.28 -19.32
C GLU A 367 -19.04 4.89 -17.83
N GLY A 368 -19.40 5.85 -16.98
CA GLY A 368 -19.46 5.70 -15.51
C GLY A 368 -20.39 4.60 -15.00
N ASP A 369 -21.57 4.44 -15.61
CA ASP A 369 -22.53 3.40 -15.19
C ASP A 369 -21.95 1.99 -15.38
N LYS A 370 -21.26 1.75 -16.50
CA LYS A 370 -20.60 0.47 -16.79
C LYS A 370 -19.39 0.23 -15.89
N LEU A 371 -18.61 1.29 -15.59
CA LEU A 371 -17.52 1.22 -14.62
C LEU A 371 -18.02 0.65 -13.29
N ILE A 372 -19.17 1.12 -12.80
CA ILE A 372 -19.79 0.65 -11.57
C ILE A 372 -20.29 -0.80 -11.69
N GLU A 373 -20.97 -1.13 -12.79
CA GLU A 373 -21.47 -2.49 -13.07
C GLU A 373 -20.32 -3.53 -13.07
N TYR A 374 -19.17 -3.17 -13.65
CA TYR A 374 -18.06 -4.09 -13.82
C TYR A 374 -17.37 -4.48 -12.50
N LEU A 375 -17.51 -3.67 -11.44
CA LEU A 375 -16.88 -3.96 -10.14
C LEU A 375 -17.39 -5.28 -9.54
N GLU A 376 -18.70 -5.49 -9.54
CA GLU A 376 -19.29 -6.73 -9.03
C GLU A 376 -18.94 -7.92 -9.93
N MET A 377 -18.97 -7.73 -11.24
CA MET A 377 -18.57 -8.76 -12.21
C MET A 377 -17.12 -9.20 -11.99
N ILE A 378 -16.20 -8.24 -11.78
CA ILE A 378 -14.79 -8.50 -11.49
C ILE A 378 -14.67 -9.27 -10.17
N ALA A 379 -15.23 -8.74 -9.08
CA ALA A 379 -15.10 -9.35 -7.75
C ALA A 379 -15.70 -10.77 -7.68
N THR A 380 -16.67 -11.08 -8.54
CA THR A 380 -17.33 -12.39 -8.61
C THR A 380 -16.90 -13.26 -9.80
N LYS A 381 -15.96 -12.78 -10.63
CA LYS A 381 -15.47 -13.46 -11.84
C LYS A 381 -16.59 -13.90 -12.80
N ARG A 382 -17.57 -13.03 -13.03
CA ARG A 382 -18.69 -13.27 -13.96
C ARG A 382 -18.54 -12.43 -15.20
N ASP A 383 -19.05 -12.94 -16.32
CA ASP A 383 -19.11 -12.24 -17.61
C ASP A 383 -17.74 -11.63 -17.99
N VAL A 384 -17.70 -10.37 -18.43
CA VAL A 384 -16.44 -9.65 -18.74
C VAL A 384 -15.49 -9.56 -17.53
N GLY A 385 -16.05 -9.57 -16.32
CA GLY A 385 -15.29 -9.54 -15.07
C GLY A 385 -14.41 -10.77 -14.84
N ALA A 386 -14.75 -11.92 -15.42
CA ALA A 386 -13.89 -13.12 -15.39
C ALA A 386 -12.54 -12.89 -16.10
N GLU A 387 -12.50 -11.96 -17.05
CA GLU A 387 -11.29 -11.57 -17.76
C GLU A 387 -10.63 -10.39 -17.08
N LEU A 388 -11.40 -9.34 -16.77
CA LEU A 388 -10.87 -8.11 -16.16
C LEU A 388 -10.24 -8.37 -14.78
N CYS A 389 -10.67 -9.39 -14.04
CA CYS A 389 -10.04 -9.75 -12.78
C CYS A 389 -8.58 -10.25 -12.89
N LEU A 390 -8.08 -10.50 -14.11
CA LEU A 390 -6.72 -10.97 -14.35
C LEU A 390 -5.66 -9.85 -14.23
N GLY A 391 -6.05 -8.59 -14.31
CA GLY A 391 -5.13 -7.44 -14.31
C GLY A 391 -4.50 -7.17 -15.68
N VAL A 392 -3.89 -5.98 -15.84
CA VAL A 392 -3.46 -5.47 -17.15
C VAL A 392 -2.39 -6.33 -17.81
N LYS A 393 -1.45 -6.89 -17.04
CA LYS A 393 -0.35 -7.72 -17.59
C LYS A 393 -0.89 -8.93 -18.33
N LYS A 394 -1.75 -9.70 -17.67
CA LYS A 394 -2.31 -10.95 -18.22
C LYS A 394 -3.26 -10.66 -19.39
N LEU A 395 -4.06 -9.59 -19.30
CA LEU A 395 -4.89 -9.15 -20.41
C LEU A 395 -4.05 -8.76 -21.63
N ALA A 396 -2.96 -8.02 -21.43
CA ALA A 396 -2.09 -7.60 -22.52
C ALA A 396 -1.29 -8.75 -23.15
N GLU A 397 -0.93 -9.76 -22.36
CA GLU A 397 -0.37 -11.02 -22.88
C GLU A 397 -1.38 -11.79 -23.73
N LYS A 398 -2.65 -11.79 -23.34
CA LYS A 398 -3.74 -12.53 -24.02
C LYS A 398 -4.23 -11.84 -25.28
N TYR A 399 -4.40 -10.51 -25.24
CA TYR A 399 -5.12 -9.74 -26.27
C TYR A 399 -4.28 -8.68 -26.99
N GLY A 400 -3.04 -8.43 -26.58
CA GLY A 400 -2.18 -7.41 -27.17
C GLY A 400 -2.24 -6.08 -26.42
N GLY A 401 -2.04 -4.93 -27.10
CA GLY A 401 -2.02 -3.64 -26.41
C GLY A 401 -0.88 -3.45 -25.39
N LYS A 402 0.18 -4.25 -25.47
CA LYS A 402 1.33 -4.21 -24.55
C LYS A 402 2.00 -2.85 -24.45
N ASP A 403 1.90 -2.03 -25.50
CA ASP A 403 2.52 -0.71 -25.52
C ASP A 403 1.90 0.26 -24.50
N PHE A 404 0.63 0.08 -24.15
CA PHE A 404 -0.13 0.92 -23.22
C PHE A 404 -0.67 0.15 -22.01
N ALA A 405 -0.11 -1.03 -21.73
CA ALA A 405 -0.38 -1.78 -20.51
C ALA A 405 0.45 -1.22 -19.35
N MET A 406 -0.15 -0.34 -18.55
CA MET A 406 0.55 0.45 -17.53
C MET A 406 0.83 -0.36 -16.26
N HIS A 407 1.89 -1.17 -16.27
CA HIS A 407 2.32 -1.96 -15.10
C HIS A 407 3.84 -2.15 -14.98
N VAL A 408 4.32 -2.45 -13.78
CA VAL A 408 5.66 -3.01 -13.53
C VAL A 408 5.52 -4.27 -12.68
N LYS A 409 6.19 -5.37 -13.07
CA LYS A 409 6.10 -6.69 -12.42
C LYS A 409 4.68 -7.26 -12.30
N GLY A 410 3.76 -6.75 -13.12
CA GLY A 410 2.35 -7.13 -13.13
C GLY A 410 1.45 -6.30 -12.22
N LEU A 411 2.00 -5.35 -11.44
CA LEU A 411 1.21 -4.42 -10.65
C LEU A 411 0.98 -3.12 -11.44
N GLU A 412 -0.27 -2.70 -11.52
CA GLU A 412 -0.72 -1.49 -12.23
C GLU A 412 -0.07 -0.21 -11.68
N TYR A 413 0.05 0.81 -12.52
CA TYR A 413 0.66 2.09 -12.14
C TYR A 413 -0.21 2.85 -11.14
N PRO A 414 0.36 3.41 -10.06
CA PRO A 414 -0.35 4.42 -9.30
C PRO A 414 -0.48 5.71 -10.10
N GLN A 415 -1.33 6.61 -9.63
CA GLN A 415 -1.84 7.73 -10.42
C GLN A 415 -0.90 8.93 -10.45
N TYR A 416 0.39 8.74 -10.74
CA TYR A 416 1.29 9.84 -11.09
C TYR A 416 1.95 9.53 -12.44
N GLU A 417 1.78 10.43 -13.41
CA GLU A 417 2.30 10.26 -14.76
C GLU A 417 3.83 10.49 -14.79
N PRO A 418 4.64 9.44 -15.02
CA PRO A 418 6.08 9.53 -14.84
C PRO A 418 6.79 10.35 -15.92
N ARG A 419 6.19 10.64 -17.08
CA ARG A 419 6.82 11.53 -18.08
C ARG A 419 6.94 12.97 -17.58
N GLY A 420 6.12 13.37 -16.60
CA GLY A 420 6.26 14.64 -15.89
C GLY A 420 7.23 14.61 -14.68
N SER A 421 7.73 13.43 -14.31
CA SER A 421 8.61 13.22 -13.15
C SER A 421 9.47 11.97 -13.39
N TRP A 422 10.63 12.11 -14.04
CA TRP A 422 11.36 10.96 -14.57
C TRP A 422 11.85 9.98 -13.50
N ALA A 423 12.21 10.47 -12.30
CA ALA A 423 12.56 9.59 -11.19
C ALA A 423 11.37 8.73 -10.74
N THR A 424 10.12 9.18 -10.93
CA THR A 424 8.94 8.36 -10.65
C THR A 424 8.89 7.11 -11.53
N ALA A 425 9.33 7.21 -12.79
CA ALA A 425 9.45 6.06 -13.68
C ALA A 425 10.40 5.00 -13.10
N LEU A 426 11.55 5.45 -12.59
CA LEU A 426 12.54 4.60 -11.95
C LEU A 426 12.00 4.02 -10.63
N ALA A 427 11.37 4.83 -9.79
CA ALA A 427 10.76 4.39 -8.53
C ALA A 427 9.73 3.26 -8.75
N TYR A 428 8.92 3.34 -9.81
CA TYR A 428 8.00 2.26 -10.16
C TYR A 428 8.72 1.01 -10.67
N ALA A 429 9.76 1.19 -11.50
CA ALA A 429 10.55 0.11 -12.05
C ALA A 429 11.21 -0.73 -10.95
N VAL A 430 11.86 -0.10 -9.97
CA VAL A 430 12.68 -0.78 -8.95
C VAL A 430 11.90 -1.16 -7.69
N SER A 431 10.63 -0.76 -7.59
CA SER A 431 9.77 -1.06 -6.44
C SER A 431 9.70 -2.57 -6.16
N ASP A 432 9.92 -2.94 -4.89
CA ASP A 432 9.98 -4.33 -4.45
C ASP A 432 8.66 -5.12 -4.60
N ARG A 433 7.53 -4.44 -4.78
CA ARG A 433 6.21 -5.07 -4.96
C ARG A 433 5.57 -4.84 -6.32
N GLY A 434 6.33 -4.30 -7.29
CA GLY A 434 5.79 -3.77 -8.55
C GLY A 434 5.38 -2.30 -8.44
N ALA A 435 4.89 -1.70 -9.54
CA ALA A 435 4.73 -0.25 -9.68
C ALA A 435 4.02 0.38 -8.48
N CYS A 436 4.73 1.17 -7.67
CA CYS A 436 4.17 1.77 -6.46
C CYS A 436 4.92 3.02 -6.00
N HIS A 437 4.17 4.10 -5.79
CA HIS A 437 4.68 5.43 -5.38
C HIS A 437 5.07 5.52 -3.90
N MET A 438 4.71 4.52 -3.08
CA MET A 438 5.02 4.54 -1.64
C MET A 438 6.42 4.01 -1.33
N ARG A 439 7.15 3.43 -2.30
CA ARG A 439 8.53 2.96 -2.04
C ARG A 439 9.56 4.06 -2.16
N ALA A 440 9.30 5.03 -3.02
CA ALA A 440 10.00 6.29 -3.14
C ALA A 440 9.00 7.26 -3.78
N TYR A 441 8.97 8.50 -3.30
CA TYR A 441 8.02 9.50 -3.79
C TYR A 441 8.70 10.72 -4.43
N PRO A 442 9.35 10.56 -5.60
CA PRO A 442 9.99 11.66 -6.32
C PRO A 442 9.13 12.88 -6.65
N PRO A 443 7.80 12.81 -6.82
CA PRO A 443 6.99 14.01 -7.09
C PRO A 443 7.14 15.09 -6.02
N ALA A 444 7.45 14.71 -4.77
CA ALA A 444 7.75 15.67 -3.71
C ALA A 444 8.93 16.60 -4.05
N GLU A 445 9.98 16.05 -4.68
CA GLU A 445 11.21 16.78 -5.01
C GLU A 445 11.20 17.36 -6.43
N GLU A 446 10.70 16.60 -7.40
CA GLU A 446 10.74 16.99 -8.81
C GLU A 446 9.63 17.97 -9.20
N VAL A 447 8.48 17.92 -8.52
CA VAL A 447 7.27 18.64 -8.94
C VAL A 447 6.79 19.62 -7.88
N TYR A 448 6.58 19.16 -6.63
CA TYR A 448 5.97 20.01 -5.60
C TYR A 448 6.96 21.02 -5.01
N SER A 449 8.14 20.57 -4.57
CA SER A 449 9.19 21.48 -4.10
C SER A 449 10.00 22.08 -5.26
N ALA A 450 10.00 21.39 -6.42
CA ALA A 450 10.83 21.69 -7.58
C ALA A 450 12.32 21.88 -7.21
N SER A 451 12.80 21.10 -6.22
CA SER A 451 14.17 21.12 -5.73
C SER A 451 15.15 20.43 -6.69
N VAL A 452 14.64 19.53 -7.54
CA VAL A 452 15.43 18.76 -8.52
C VAL A 452 14.78 18.83 -9.92
N PRO A 453 15.54 19.05 -11.01
CA PRO A 453 14.97 19.14 -12.37
C PRO A 453 14.25 17.85 -12.81
N PRO A 454 13.00 17.87 -13.29
CA PRO A 454 12.20 16.66 -13.52
C PRO A 454 12.53 15.87 -14.80
N TYR A 455 13.20 16.49 -15.79
CA TYR A 455 13.38 15.95 -17.15
C TYR A 455 14.85 15.66 -17.48
N THR A 456 15.52 14.89 -16.64
CA THR A 456 16.91 14.48 -16.83
C THR A 456 17.16 13.10 -16.25
N SER A 457 18.11 12.37 -16.82
CA SER A 457 18.61 11.10 -16.27
C SER A 457 19.60 11.30 -15.13
N GLU A 458 20.25 12.46 -15.05
CA GLU A 458 21.36 12.71 -14.13
C GLU A 458 20.91 12.76 -12.66
N GLY A 459 21.52 11.91 -11.82
CA GLY A 459 21.33 11.90 -10.37
C GLY A 459 20.00 11.28 -9.94
N LYS A 460 19.20 10.75 -10.86
CA LYS A 460 17.89 10.18 -10.53
C LYS A 460 18.01 8.84 -9.85
N GLY A 461 19.04 8.05 -10.17
CA GLY A 461 19.34 6.82 -9.45
C GLY A 461 19.60 7.09 -7.98
N GLN A 462 20.47 8.06 -7.68
CA GLN A 462 20.76 8.48 -6.30
C GLN A 462 19.51 9.02 -5.59
N LEU A 463 18.72 9.88 -6.25
CA LEU A 463 17.50 10.44 -5.66
C LEU A 463 16.52 9.34 -5.23
N VAL A 464 16.25 8.37 -6.12
CA VAL A 464 15.34 7.27 -5.80
C VAL A 464 15.92 6.37 -4.70
N TYR A 465 17.24 6.19 -4.64
CA TYR A 465 17.90 5.47 -3.56
C TYR A 465 17.67 6.13 -2.19
N GLU A 466 17.92 7.44 -2.06
CA GLU A 466 17.70 8.16 -0.80
C GLU A 466 16.23 8.14 -0.36
N LEU A 467 15.29 8.34 -1.30
CA LEU A 467 13.86 8.27 -1.03
C LEU A 467 13.40 6.85 -0.65
N ALA A 468 14.04 5.82 -1.22
CA ALA A 468 13.78 4.44 -0.89
C ALA A 468 14.27 4.09 0.51
N LYS A 469 15.45 4.58 0.91
CA LYS A 469 15.96 4.44 2.27
C LYS A 469 15.01 5.06 3.28
N TYR A 470 14.60 6.31 3.03
CA TYR A 470 13.64 7.02 3.86
C TYR A 470 12.36 6.22 4.09
N SER A 471 11.76 5.72 3.00
CA SER A 471 10.51 4.95 3.06
C SER A 471 10.69 3.61 3.78
N ALA A 472 11.83 2.94 3.59
CA ALA A 472 12.15 1.67 4.24
C ALA A 472 12.20 1.78 5.77
N VAL A 473 12.82 2.83 6.30
CA VAL A 473 12.87 3.12 7.75
C VAL A 473 11.46 3.45 8.26
N LYS A 474 10.79 4.40 7.62
CA LYS A 474 9.46 4.88 8.04
C LYS A 474 8.43 3.75 8.14
N PHE A 475 8.42 2.83 7.17
CA PHE A 475 7.51 1.68 7.18
C PHE A 475 7.94 0.55 8.11
N SER A 476 9.22 0.45 8.46
CA SER A 476 9.69 -0.45 9.52
C SER A 476 9.31 0.08 10.91
N LEU A 477 9.23 1.41 11.07
CA LEU A 477 8.75 2.08 12.27
C LEU A 477 7.22 2.18 12.36
N ILE A 478 6.49 1.81 11.31
CA ILE A 478 5.01 1.85 11.28
C ILE A 478 4.47 3.30 11.37
N LEU A 479 5.23 4.26 10.86
CA LEU A 479 4.82 5.67 10.81
C LEU A 479 4.01 5.98 9.54
N CYS A 480 3.00 6.82 9.70
CA CYS A 480 2.19 7.32 8.57
C CYS A 480 3.03 8.23 7.67
N ASP A 481 2.85 8.08 6.35
CA ASP A 481 3.65 8.84 5.40
C ASP A 481 3.36 10.35 5.43
N PHE A 482 2.15 10.73 5.80
CA PHE A 482 1.72 12.13 5.89
C PHE A 482 2.33 12.92 7.06
N TRP A 483 3.10 12.28 7.93
CA TRP A 483 3.96 13.01 8.84
C TRP A 483 5.36 13.09 8.22
N ALA A 484 5.68 14.25 7.65
CA ALA A 484 7.00 14.51 7.07
C ALA A 484 8.04 14.64 8.19
N LEU A 485 8.80 13.58 8.37
CA LEU A 485 9.80 13.42 9.43
C LEU A 485 11.20 13.35 8.85
N SER A 486 12.22 13.76 9.59
CA SER A 486 13.62 13.49 9.28
C SER A 486 14.11 12.17 9.92
N MET A 487 15.23 11.63 9.42
CA MET A 487 15.82 10.39 9.96
C MET A 487 16.29 10.55 11.41
N ASP A 488 16.89 11.68 11.77
CA ASP A 488 17.31 11.99 13.15
C ASP A 488 16.11 12.05 14.10
N ARG A 489 14.98 12.63 13.67
CA ARG A 489 13.74 12.64 14.47
C ARG A 489 13.19 11.23 14.67
N MET A 490 13.25 10.38 13.64
CA MET A 490 12.86 8.96 13.77
C MET A 490 13.75 8.21 14.77
N ALA A 491 15.06 8.46 14.77
CA ALA A 491 16.02 7.91 15.72
C ALA A 491 15.78 8.42 17.16
N GLU A 492 15.49 9.72 17.34
CA GLU A 492 15.13 10.32 18.62
C GLU A 492 13.88 9.64 19.21
N LEU A 493 12.82 9.48 18.41
CA LEU A 493 11.58 8.82 18.83
C LEU A 493 11.84 7.37 19.27
N LEU A 494 12.69 6.64 18.53
CA LEU A 494 13.06 5.27 18.87
C LEU A 494 13.85 5.20 20.17
N THR A 495 14.75 6.17 20.38
CA THR A 495 15.50 6.31 21.62
C THR A 495 14.59 6.56 22.82
N ILE A 496 13.66 7.50 22.71
CA ILE A 496 12.73 7.86 23.78
C ILE A 496 11.83 6.66 24.14
N VAL A 497 11.31 5.94 23.15
CA VAL A 497 10.39 4.81 23.36
C VAL A 497 11.11 3.60 23.96
N THR A 498 12.28 3.24 23.40
CA THR A 498 12.97 1.98 23.74
C THR A 498 13.96 2.13 24.90
N GLY A 499 14.50 3.34 25.10
CA GLY A 499 15.59 3.63 26.05
C GLY A 499 16.99 3.27 25.54
N LYS A 500 17.11 2.74 24.31
CA LYS A 500 18.39 2.46 23.65
C LYS A 500 18.73 3.64 22.74
N GLN A 501 19.98 4.09 22.75
CA GLN A 501 20.39 5.18 21.86
C GLN A 501 20.37 4.72 20.40
N PHE A 502 19.77 5.54 19.55
CA PHE A 502 19.77 5.42 18.11
C PHE A 502 20.19 6.74 17.49
N SER A 503 20.97 6.67 16.44
CA SER A 503 21.44 7.77 15.61
C SER A 503 20.79 7.74 14.23
N GLU A 504 21.02 8.78 13.45
CA GLU A 504 20.66 8.81 12.02
C GLU A 504 21.39 7.71 11.22
N GLU A 505 22.66 7.43 11.55
CA GLU A 505 23.44 6.34 10.95
C GLU A 505 22.80 4.98 11.19
N ASP A 506 22.29 4.73 12.40
CA ASP A 506 21.54 3.50 12.69
C ASP A 506 20.26 3.37 11.84
N MET A 507 19.62 4.48 11.49
CA MET A 507 18.45 4.46 10.59
C MET A 507 18.87 4.14 9.16
N ASP A 508 20.00 4.68 8.70
CA ASP A 508 20.55 4.40 7.38
C ASP A 508 20.91 2.90 7.24
N ASP A 509 21.58 2.33 8.24
CA ASP A 509 21.88 0.90 8.33
C ASP A 509 20.64 0.01 8.27
N VAL A 510 19.54 0.44 8.91
CA VAL A 510 18.25 -0.26 8.84
C VAL A 510 17.68 -0.15 7.43
N ALA A 511 17.77 1.03 6.81
CA ALA A 511 17.26 1.30 5.48
C ALA A 511 17.89 0.38 4.43
N GLU A 512 19.23 0.36 4.34
CA GLU A 512 19.99 -0.45 3.40
C GLU A 512 19.65 -1.93 3.55
N ARG A 513 19.65 -2.43 4.79
CA ARG A 513 19.34 -3.82 5.10
C ARG A 513 17.94 -4.22 4.67
N VAL A 514 16.94 -3.32 4.83
CA VAL A 514 15.56 -3.56 4.40
C VAL A 514 15.44 -3.58 2.88
N LEU A 515 16.13 -2.67 2.17
CA LEU A 515 16.17 -2.66 0.71
C LEU A 515 16.83 -3.93 0.16
N HIS A 516 17.96 -4.33 0.74
CA HIS A 516 18.68 -5.54 0.33
C HIS A 516 17.87 -6.82 0.58
N ILE A 517 17.23 -6.99 1.74
CA ILE A 517 16.44 -8.21 2.00
C ILE A 517 15.17 -8.29 1.14
N ALA A 518 14.54 -7.15 0.83
CA ALA A 518 13.41 -7.11 -0.09
C ALA A 518 13.84 -7.53 -1.50
N ARG A 519 14.98 -7.05 -1.99
CA ARG A 519 15.53 -7.46 -3.29
C ARG A 519 16.00 -8.91 -3.27
N ALA A 520 16.64 -9.36 -2.20
CA ALA A 520 17.09 -10.75 -2.05
C ALA A 520 15.92 -11.74 -2.10
N PHE A 521 14.79 -11.40 -1.46
CA PHE A 521 13.56 -12.19 -1.59
C PHE A 521 13.11 -12.26 -3.06
N ASN A 522 13.04 -11.12 -3.75
CA ASN A 522 12.61 -11.09 -5.15
C ASN A 522 13.58 -11.84 -6.08
N GLN A 523 14.89 -11.68 -5.88
CA GLN A 523 15.92 -12.43 -6.60
C GLN A 523 15.77 -13.94 -6.38
N ARG A 524 15.50 -14.38 -5.14
CA ARG A 524 15.19 -15.78 -4.81
C ARG A 524 13.95 -16.28 -5.56
N GLU A 525 12.97 -15.42 -5.80
CA GLU A 525 11.77 -15.73 -6.59
C GLU A 525 11.94 -15.52 -8.11
N GLY A 526 13.14 -15.18 -8.58
CA GLY A 526 13.49 -15.10 -10.01
C GLY A 526 13.41 -13.72 -10.66
N PHE A 527 13.27 -12.66 -9.86
CA PHE A 527 13.26 -11.28 -10.34
C PHE A 527 14.66 -10.69 -10.42
N ASP A 528 14.96 -10.04 -11.53
CA ASP A 528 16.23 -9.36 -11.78
C ASP A 528 16.00 -8.07 -12.58
N ARG A 529 17.06 -7.50 -13.16
CA ARG A 529 16.98 -6.28 -13.98
C ARG A 529 15.93 -6.35 -15.10
N LYS A 530 15.69 -7.52 -15.70
CA LYS A 530 14.72 -7.65 -16.81
C LYS A 530 13.29 -7.30 -16.38
N ASP A 531 13.03 -7.28 -15.07
CA ASP A 531 11.73 -6.97 -14.46
C ASP A 531 11.66 -5.52 -13.94
N ASP A 532 12.77 -4.79 -13.96
CA ASP A 532 12.88 -3.37 -13.59
C ASP A 532 12.72 -2.49 -14.84
N THR A 533 11.52 -2.51 -15.43
CA THR A 533 11.20 -1.88 -16.73
C THR A 533 10.10 -0.82 -16.64
N VAL A 534 9.87 -0.10 -17.74
CA VAL A 534 8.68 0.76 -17.92
C VAL A 534 7.87 0.37 -19.18
N PRO A 535 6.54 0.61 -19.21
CA PRO A 535 5.71 0.43 -20.39
C PRO A 535 6.23 1.23 -21.59
N LYS A 536 6.05 0.70 -22.81
CA LYS A 536 6.57 1.34 -24.03
C LYS A 536 5.94 2.71 -24.31
N ARG A 537 4.72 2.98 -23.86
CA ARG A 537 4.08 4.30 -23.87
C ARG A 537 4.97 5.39 -23.26
N ILE A 538 5.60 5.11 -22.11
CA ILE A 538 6.46 6.08 -21.41
C ILE A 538 7.68 6.46 -22.26
N ILE A 539 8.17 5.52 -23.08
CA ILE A 539 9.32 5.70 -23.96
C ILE A 539 8.94 6.37 -25.29
N ASN A 540 7.82 5.95 -25.87
CA ASN A 540 7.49 6.22 -27.27
C ASN A 540 6.51 7.38 -27.46
N GLU A 541 5.64 7.64 -26.49
CA GLU A 541 4.58 8.64 -26.61
C GLU A 541 4.93 9.88 -25.78
N ALA A 542 5.10 11.02 -26.45
CA ALA A 542 5.26 12.30 -25.76
C ALA A 542 3.91 12.81 -25.24
N LEU A 543 3.93 13.40 -24.04
CA LEU A 543 2.78 14.13 -23.50
C LEU A 543 2.41 15.30 -24.42
N LYS A 544 1.12 15.60 -24.52
CA LYS A 544 0.62 16.57 -25.50
C LYS A 544 0.33 17.94 -24.88
N SER A 545 0.05 17.97 -23.59
CA SER A 545 -0.44 19.16 -22.89
C SER A 545 0.22 19.34 -21.52
N GLY A 546 -0.03 20.50 -20.90
CA GLY A 546 0.42 20.81 -19.55
C GLY A 546 1.91 21.15 -19.40
N ALA A 547 2.37 21.26 -18.16
CA ALA A 547 3.76 21.61 -17.81
C ALA A 547 4.80 20.60 -18.32
N ALA A 548 4.36 19.37 -18.62
CA ALA A 548 5.20 18.29 -19.14
C ALA A 548 4.98 18.03 -20.65
N ALA A 549 4.35 18.96 -21.39
CA ALA A 549 4.15 18.81 -22.83
C ALA A 549 5.47 18.56 -23.58
N GLY A 550 5.45 17.61 -24.51
CA GLY A 550 6.62 17.17 -25.28
C GLY A 550 7.51 16.15 -24.55
N GLN A 551 7.28 15.88 -23.26
CA GLN A 551 8.08 14.94 -22.49
C GLN A 551 7.71 13.48 -22.80
N ARG A 552 8.75 12.69 -23.02
CA ARG A 552 8.80 11.22 -22.97
C ARG A 552 10.13 10.84 -22.31
N ILE A 553 10.29 9.62 -21.84
CA ILE A 553 11.56 9.17 -21.24
C ILE A 553 12.32 8.32 -22.25
N PRO A 554 13.41 8.80 -22.88
CA PRO A 554 14.15 7.95 -23.81
C PRO A 554 14.70 6.69 -23.12
N GLU A 555 14.76 5.57 -23.84
CA GLU A 555 15.18 4.28 -23.28
C GLU A 555 16.63 4.31 -22.74
N ALA A 556 17.51 5.08 -23.37
CA ALA A 556 18.88 5.30 -22.92
C ALA A 556 18.93 6.07 -21.59
N ASP A 557 18.09 7.09 -21.42
CA ASP A 557 17.99 7.86 -20.17
C ASP A 557 17.43 6.99 -19.04
N PHE A 558 16.38 6.20 -19.31
CA PHE A 558 15.86 5.26 -18.32
C PHE A 558 16.92 4.22 -17.90
N THR A 559 17.66 3.66 -18.86
CA THR A 559 18.73 2.70 -18.59
C THR A 559 19.81 3.32 -17.70
N LYS A 560 20.22 4.56 -17.99
CA LYS A 560 21.19 5.29 -17.16
C LYS A 560 20.69 5.51 -15.74
N MET A 561 19.44 5.94 -15.57
CA MET A 561 18.85 6.11 -14.23
C MET A 561 18.85 4.80 -13.44
N LEU A 562 18.53 3.69 -14.10
CA LEU A 562 18.53 2.35 -13.49
C LEU A 562 19.94 1.91 -13.09
N ASP A 563 20.94 2.19 -13.93
CA ASP A 563 22.34 1.90 -13.65
C ASP A 563 22.83 2.68 -12.43
N GLU A 564 22.58 3.99 -12.40
CA GLU A 564 22.91 4.85 -11.25
C GLU A 564 22.27 4.34 -9.94
N TYR A 565 21.04 3.81 -9.99
CA TYR A 565 20.37 3.25 -8.81
C TYR A 565 21.05 1.98 -8.31
N TYR A 566 21.43 1.06 -9.20
CA TYR A 566 22.15 -0.15 -8.80
C TYR A 566 23.55 0.16 -8.26
N GLU A 567 24.26 1.11 -8.86
CA GLU A 567 25.56 1.59 -8.37
C GLU A 567 25.43 2.18 -6.96
N ALA A 568 24.42 3.03 -6.71
CA ALA A 568 24.17 3.64 -5.40
C ALA A 568 23.90 2.60 -4.29
N LEU A 569 23.27 1.48 -4.65
CA LEU A 569 23.00 0.36 -3.74
C LEU A 569 24.15 -0.64 -3.59
N GLY A 570 25.22 -0.49 -4.38
CA GLY A 570 26.28 -1.50 -4.48
C GLY A 570 25.78 -2.85 -5.04
N TRP A 571 24.74 -2.83 -5.87
CA TRP A 571 24.20 -4.03 -6.51
C TRP A 571 24.96 -4.37 -7.80
N ASN A 572 24.81 -5.62 -8.24
CA ASN A 572 25.28 -6.02 -9.55
C ASN A 572 24.46 -5.32 -10.65
N MET A 573 25.06 -5.11 -11.81
CA MET A 573 24.38 -4.46 -12.95
C MET A 573 23.27 -5.33 -13.57
N ASP A 574 23.20 -6.61 -13.23
CA ASP A 574 22.04 -7.48 -13.51
C ASP A 574 20.88 -7.27 -12.53
N GLY A 575 21.01 -6.30 -11.62
CA GLY A 575 20.03 -5.92 -10.61
C GLY A 575 20.01 -6.86 -9.40
N THR A 576 20.96 -7.78 -9.24
CA THR A 576 20.98 -8.71 -8.09
C THR A 576 21.78 -8.16 -6.91
N VAL A 577 21.42 -8.60 -5.70
CA VAL A 577 22.21 -8.32 -4.49
C VAL A 577 23.44 -9.23 -4.50
N PRO A 578 24.67 -8.69 -4.39
CA PRO A 578 25.88 -9.49 -4.38
C PRO A 578 26.01 -10.35 -3.12
N ILE A 579 26.77 -11.44 -3.22
CA ILE A 579 26.93 -12.45 -2.15
C ILE A 579 27.45 -11.84 -0.84
N CYS A 580 28.32 -10.83 -0.91
CA CYS A 580 28.83 -10.14 0.28
C CYS A 580 27.70 -9.50 1.08
N LEU A 581 26.83 -8.72 0.43
CA LEU A 581 25.68 -8.09 1.08
C LEU A 581 24.63 -9.12 1.53
N LEU A 582 24.43 -10.21 0.78
CA LEU A 582 23.54 -11.30 1.20
C LEU A 582 24.00 -11.98 2.51
N ALA A 583 25.30 -12.05 2.76
CA ALA A 583 25.85 -12.64 3.98
C ALA A 583 25.59 -11.81 5.25
N GLU A 584 25.19 -10.54 5.11
CA GLU A 584 24.95 -9.60 6.21
C GLU A 584 23.48 -9.57 6.68
N LEU A 585 22.58 -10.14 5.88
CA LEU A 585 21.12 -10.14 6.07
C LEU A 585 20.63 -11.04 7.23
#